data_AF-A0A7C9IYJ1-F1
#
_entry.id   AF-A0A7C9IYJ1-F1
#
_cell.length_a   1.000
_cell.length_b   1.000
_cell.length_c   1.000
_cell.angle_alpha   90.00
_cell.angle_beta   90.00
_cell.angle_gamma   90.00
#
_symmetry.space_group_name_H-M   'P 1'
#
loop_
_entity.id
_entity.type
_entity.pdbx_description
1 polymer ?
#
loop_
_entity_poly.entity_id
_entity_poly.type
_entity_poly.pdbx_seq_one_letter_code
_entity_poly.pdbx_strand_id
1 'polypeptide(L)'
;MLHQSVVADAGNRAGVSRRFILGAGMVGLCACFFPWPAAAATKAAKTAGTAPAAPAAPAAPVGFYMENKAKFLADFKGVCAGAEKWLAARVSEPVAKTTCDDALRRFETLLPGLPDLGGATNRNQPFITMAGWLTALTQAMREKGLAAKDAGRLLYDLYAADWAAIPPQRAQAMGAALFSPASQAALKEWAELSQKRLLPGDWVGKFLPGDGKSFDLGYDYTECGAVKYFKAQGVAEVAPYFCLNDFLASRAQGTGLSRQHTIAQGDALCDFRYKQGRAVTQDWNSEVPRFEGKKPA
;
A
#
# COMPACT_ATOMS: atom_id res chain seq x y z
N MET A 1 -13.06 9.57 -64.91
CA MET A 1 -14.24 9.19 -64.11
C MET A 1 -13.83 8.01 -63.24
N LEU A 2 -13.00 8.23 -62.21
CA LEU A 2 -13.39 8.45 -60.80
C LEU A 2 -14.36 7.40 -60.25
N HIS A 3 -13.82 6.37 -59.59
CA HIS A 3 -14.41 5.71 -58.41
C HIS A 3 -13.28 5.47 -57.40
N GLN A 4 -13.16 6.38 -56.43
CA GLN A 4 -12.38 6.21 -55.22
C GLN A 4 -13.31 5.71 -54.11
N SER A 5 -12.93 4.59 -53.50
CA SER A 5 -13.52 4.06 -52.27
C SER A 5 -13.11 4.92 -51.07
N VAL A 6 -14.11 5.36 -50.30
CA VAL A 6 -13.95 6.11 -49.07
C VAL A 6 -13.38 5.19 -47.98
N VAL A 7 -12.12 5.42 -47.61
CA VAL A 7 -11.56 5.01 -46.32
C VAL A 7 -11.76 6.20 -45.40
N ALA A 8 -12.58 6.03 -44.36
CA ALA A 8 -12.76 7.05 -43.34
C ALA A 8 -11.61 6.97 -42.32
N ASP A 9 -10.88 8.08 -42.31
CA ASP A 9 -9.86 8.49 -41.37
C ASP A 9 -10.42 8.58 -39.93
N ALA A 10 -9.74 7.96 -38.97
CA ALA A 10 -9.97 8.17 -37.54
C ALA A 10 -8.69 8.74 -36.93
N GLY A 11 -8.42 9.99 -37.29
CA GLY A 11 -7.38 10.81 -36.71
C GLY A 11 -7.58 11.05 -35.21
N ASN A 12 -6.46 10.96 -34.50
CA ASN A 12 -6.03 11.96 -33.52
C ASN A 12 -6.97 12.24 -32.33
N ARG A 13 -6.92 11.37 -31.31
CA ARG A 13 -7.21 11.80 -29.92
C ARG A 13 -5.92 12.27 -29.27
N ALA A 14 -5.85 13.59 -29.16
CA ALA A 14 -4.77 14.38 -28.58
C ALA A 14 -4.26 13.83 -27.24
N GLY A 15 -2.94 13.80 -27.13
CA GLY A 15 -2.18 13.23 -26.03
C GLY A 15 -2.46 13.84 -24.66
N VAL A 16 -2.72 12.96 -23.70
CA VAL A 16 -2.45 13.22 -22.28
C VAL A 16 -0.93 13.25 -22.14
N SER A 17 -0.36 14.44 -21.91
CA SER A 17 1.09 14.59 -21.81
C SER A 17 1.66 13.68 -20.71
N ARG A 18 2.73 12.95 -21.04
CA ARG A 18 3.46 12.00 -20.17
C ARG A 18 3.97 12.60 -18.83
N ARG A 19 3.85 13.91 -18.61
CA ARG A 19 4.30 14.60 -17.39
C ARG A 19 3.27 14.67 -16.26
N PHE A 20 1.99 14.38 -16.52
CA PHE A 20 0.94 14.53 -15.50
C PHE A 20 0.74 13.30 -14.60
N ILE A 21 1.34 12.16 -14.93
CA ILE A 21 1.18 10.88 -14.20
C ILE A 21 2.33 10.64 -13.20
N LEU A 22 3.40 11.43 -13.24
CA LEU A 22 4.60 11.22 -12.42
C LEU A 22 4.63 12.01 -11.10
N GLY A 23 3.64 12.86 -10.82
CA GLY A 23 3.62 13.73 -9.64
C GLY A 23 2.69 13.30 -8.50
N ALA A 24 1.74 12.40 -8.75
CA ALA A 24 0.74 11.98 -7.78
C ALA A 24 1.13 10.66 -7.09
N GLY A 25 2.26 10.67 -6.39
CA GLY A 25 2.38 10.10 -5.03
C GLY A 25 1.96 8.67 -4.70
N MET A 26 1.69 7.76 -5.65
CA MET A 26 1.55 6.32 -5.37
C MET A 26 2.73 5.46 -5.85
N VAL A 27 3.78 6.08 -6.36
CA VAL A 27 5.14 5.52 -6.20
C VAL A 27 5.67 5.99 -4.84
N GLY A 28 4.98 5.59 -3.78
CA GLY A 28 5.71 5.20 -2.59
C GLY A 28 6.64 4.10 -3.07
N LEU A 29 7.90 4.48 -3.39
CA LEU A 29 9.00 3.54 -3.51
C LEU A 29 8.73 2.50 -2.44
N CYS A 30 8.49 1.26 -2.86
CA CYS A 30 8.46 0.12 -1.97
C CYS A 30 9.88 0.04 -1.39
N ALA A 31 10.17 0.90 -0.42
CA ALA A 31 11.43 1.02 0.31
C ALA A 31 11.69 -0.27 1.10
N CYS A 32 10.70 -1.17 1.14
CA CYS A 32 10.79 -2.53 1.65
C CYS A 32 11.86 -3.39 0.96
N PHE A 33 12.40 -3.00 -0.21
CA PHE A 33 13.38 -3.80 -0.95
C PHE A 33 14.72 -3.13 -1.23
N PHE A 34 14.94 -1.87 -0.85
CA PHE A 34 16.31 -1.33 -0.88
C PHE A 34 17.09 -1.80 0.36
N PRO A 35 18.40 -2.11 0.24
CA PRO A 35 19.23 -2.45 1.39
C PRO A 35 19.20 -1.26 2.35
N TRP A 36 18.58 -1.50 3.49
CA TRP A 36 18.38 -0.50 4.52
C TRP A 36 19.73 -0.20 5.19
N PRO A 37 20.18 1.07 5.25
CA PRO A 37 21.38 1.37 6.01
C PRO A 37 21.04 1.21 7.50
N ALA A 38 21.69 0.24 8.15
CA ALA A 38 21.69 0.14 9.61
C ALA A 38 22.15 1.50 10.17
N ALA A 39 21.25 2.22 10.85
CA ALA A 39 21.59 3.48 11.47
C ALA A 39 22.57 3.22 12.62
N ALA A 40 23.85 3.54 12.37
CA ALA A 40 24.89 3.54 13.39
C ALA A 40 24.55 4.56 14.48
N ALA A 41 24.47 4.10 15.72
CA ALA A 41 24.28 4.94 16.90
C ALA A 41 25.48 5.87 17.10
N THR A 42 25.28 7.18 16.97
CA THR A 42 26.27 8.18 17.37
C THR A 42 26.02 8.61 18.82
N LYS A 43 27.00 8.29 19.68
CA LYS A 43 27.11 8.80 21.05
C LYS A 43 27.38 10.30 21.01
N ALA A 44 26.63 11.09 21.77
CA ALA A 44 26.99 12.47 22.11
C ALA A 44 27.36 12.58 23.58
N ALA A 45 28.54 13.15 23.83
CA ALA A 45 29.17 13.33 25.13
C ALA A 45 28.60 14.55 25.89
N LYS A 46 28.74 14.48 27.22
CA LYS A 46 28.34 15.50 28.20
C LYS A 46 29.23 16.74 28.14
N THR A 47 28.61 17.91 28.26
CA THR A 47 29.23 19.10 28.87
C THR A 47 28.23 19.77 29.80
N ALA A 48 28.71 20.13 30.99
CA ALA A 48 27.95 20.76 32.08
C ALA A 48 27.96 22.29 31.91
N GLY A 49 26.80 22.91 32.11
CA GLY A 49 26.62 24.36 32.12
C GLY A 49 25.26 24.72 32.70
N THR A 50 25.27 25.73 33.57
CA THR A 50 24.24 26.32 34.43
C THR A 50 22.80 26.33 33.92
N ALA A 51 21.85 25.99 34.80
CA ALA A 51 20.42 25.81 34.51
C ALA A 51 19.67 27.11 34.19
N PRO A 52 19.00 27.22 33.03
CA PRO A 52 17.89 28.14 32.83
C PRO A 52 16.56 27.50 33.29
N ALA A 53 15.56 28.35 33.52
CA ALA A 53 14.22 27.98 33.96
C ALA A 53 13.66 26.75 33.23
N ALA A 54 12.96 25.89 33.99
CA ALA A 54 12.42 24.63 33.51
C ALA A 54 11.66 24.85 32.19
N PRO A 55 12.10 24.26 31.07
CA PRO A 55 11.33 24.30 29.84
C PRO A 55 9.99 23.63 30.12
N ALA A 56 8.91 24.19 29.55
CA ALA A 56 7.62 23.52 29.51
C ALA A 56 7.84 22.05 29.14
N ALA A 57 7.18 21.14 29.87
CA ALA A 57 7.26 19.72 29.59
C ALA A 57 7.13 19.51 28.07
N PRO A 58 8.07 18.80 27.42
CA PRO A 58 8.00 18.62 25.99
C PRO A 58 6.62 18.08 25.66
N ALA A 59 5.93 18.75 24.73
CA ALA A 59 4.70 18.21 24.17
C ALA A 59 4.97 16.75 23.81
N ALA A 60 4.03 15.85 24.12
CA ALA A 60 4.13 14.46 23.70
C ALA A 60 4.56 14.44 22.22
N PRO A 61 5.56 13.62 21.83
CA PRO A 61 6.11 13.67 20.49
C PRO A 61 4.97 13.62 19.49
N VAL A 62 4.93 14.63 18.61
CA VAL A 62 3.94 14.70 17.54
C VAL A 62 4.13 13.42 16.73
N GLY A 63 3.12 12.55 16.65
CA GLY A 63 3.29 11.26 15.98
C GLY A 63 3.71 11.43 14.52
N PHE A 64 4.35 10.42 13.92
CA PHE A 64 4.91 10.43 12.56
C PHE A 64 3.97 11.07 11.51
N TYR A 65 2.68 10.73 11.56
CA TYR A 65 1.67 11.28 10.65
C TYR A 65 1.43 12.77 10.82
N MET A 66 1.44 13.26 12.05
CA MET A 66 1.16 14.65 12.36
C MET A 66 2.36 15.55 12.07
N GLU A 67 3.59 15.06 12.29
CA GLU A 67 4.82 15.75 11.86
C GLU A 67 4.85 15.94 10.33
N ASN A 68 4.27 15.00 9.59
CA ASN A 68 4.29 14.95 8.13
C ASN A 68 2.90 15.22 7.51
N LYS A 69 1.98 15.86 8.26
CA LYS A 69 0.56 16.00 7.87
C LYS A 69 0.38 16.55 6.46
N ALA A 70 1.05 17.67 6.15
CA ALA A 70 0.91 18.33 4.86
C ALA A 70 1.31 17.42 3.69
N LYS A 71 2.36 16.60 3.88
CA LYS A 71 2.80 15.63 2.88
C LYS A 71 1.75 14.55 2.65
N PHE A 72 1.23 13.95 3.72
CA PHE A 72 0.23 12.88 3.59
C PHE A 72 -1.07 13.36 2.95
N LEU A 73 -1.51 14.59 3.26
CA LEU A 73 -2.65 15.20 2.58
C LEU A 73 -2.39 15.47 1.09
N ALA A 74 -1.19 15.96 0.75
CA ALA A 74 -0.81 16.19 -0.64
C ALA A 74 -0.75 14.87 -1.44
N ASP A 75 -0.15 13.82 -0.87
CA ASP A 75 -0.10 12.49 -1.48
C ASP A 75 -1.54 11.98 -1.73
N PHE A 76 -2.41 12.04 -0.71
CA PHE A 76 -3.79 11.56 -0.85
C PHE A 76 -4.63 12.39 -1.81
N LYS A 77 -4.39 13.70 -1.90
CA LYS A 77 -5.01 14.55 -2.92
C LYS A 77 -4.65 14.08 -4.33
N GLY A 78 -3.41 13.64 -4.53
CA GLY A 78 -2.97 12.99 -5.78
C GLY A 78 -3.76 11.72 -6.08
N VAL A 79 -3.93 10.85 -5.07
CA VAL A 79 -4.77 9.64 -5.19
C VAL A 79 -6.21 9.99 -5.54
N CYS A 80 -6.79 11.00 -4.88
CA CYS A 80 -8.15 11.47 -5.13
C CYS A 80 -8.33 11.96 -6.58
N ALA A 81 -7.33 12.59 -7.19
CA ALA A 81 -7.42 13.01 -8.59
C ALA A 81 -7.49 11.83 -9.57
N GLY A 82 -6.84 10.70 -9.26
CA GLY A 82 -6.99 9.45 -10.00
C GLY A 82 -8.35 8.79 -9.74
N ALA A 83 -8.76 8.75 -8.47
CA ALA A 83 -10.04 8.22 -8.04
C ALA A 83 -11.23 8.93 -8.70
N GLU A 84 -11.19 10.25 -8.81
CA GLU A 84 -12.24 11.06 -9.43
C GLU A 84 -12.46 10.66 -10.89
N LYS A 85 -11.38 10.51 -11.67
CA LYS A 85 -11.44 10.04 -13.06
C LYS A 85 -12.01 8.63 -13.15
N TRP A 86 -11.61 7.74 -12.24
CA TRP A 86 -12.10 6.37 -12.20
C TRP A 86 -13.61 6.31 -11.86
N LEU A 87 -14.05 7.17 -10.93
CA LEU A 87 -15.44 7.27 -10.48
C LEU A 87 -16.34 7.90 -11.55
N ALA A 88 -15.87 8.93 -12.26
CA ALA A 88 -16.64 9.61 -13.31
C ALA A 88 -17.06 8.68 -14.47
N ALA A 89 -16.42 7.51 -14.61
CA ALA A 89 -16.83 6.49 -15.57
C ALA A 89 -18.01 5.60 -15.08
N ARG A 90 -18.46 5.77 -13.83
CA ARG A 90 -19.43 4.89 -13.14
C ARG A 90 -20.56 5.66 -12.46
N VAL A 91 -20.27 6.89 -12.05
CA VAL A 91 -21.22 7.83 -11.46
C VAL A 91 -21.10 9.17 -12.20
N SER A 92 -22.03 10.09 -11.96
CA SER A 92 -21.95 11.43 -12.56
C SER A 92 -20.71 12.19 -12.07
N GLU A 93 -20.16 13.08 -12.91
CA GLU A 93 -18.97 13.88 -12.56
C GLU A 93 -19.13 14.65 -11.23
N PRO A 94 -20.28 15.29 -10.92
CA PRO A 94 -20.46 15.93 -9.62
C PRO A 94 -20.41 14.95 -8.44
N VAL A 95 -20.93 13.74 -8.60
CA VAL A 95 -20.86 12.70 -7.56
C VAL A 95 -19.44 12.19 -7.40
N ALA A 96 -18.69 11.99 -8.49
CA ALA A 96 -17.28 11.61 -8.44
C ALA A 96 -16.44 12.65 -7.68
N LYS A 97 -16.57 13.93 -8.06
CA LYS A 97 -15.84 15.02 -7.43
C LYS A 97 -16.17 15.14 -5.94
N THR A 98 -17.46 15.18 -5.59
CA THR A 98 -17.87 15.30 -4.18
C THR A 98 -17.41 14.10 -3.35
N THR A 99 -17.42 12.89 -3.91
CA THR A 99 -16.89 11.68 -3.24
C THR A 99 -15.40 11.84 -2.91
N CYS A 100 -14.59 12.38 -3.83
CA CYS A 100 -13.16 12.60 -3.61
C CYS A 100 -12.87 13.74 -2.62
N ASP A 101 -13.64 14.83 -2.67
CA ASP A 101 -13.56 15.91 -1.68
C ASP A 101 -13.92 15.40 -0.27
N ASP A 102 -14.99 14.58 -0.17
CA ASP A 102 -15.43 13.95 1.07
C ASP A 102 -14.35 13.00 1.62
N ALA A 103 -13.75 12.17 0.75
CA ALA A 103 -12.66 11.28 1.13
C ALA A 103 -11.46 12.07 1.67
N LEU A 104 -11.02 13.14 1.01
CA LEU A 104 -9.88 13.95 1.45
C LEU A 104 -10.09 14.53 2.85
N ARG A 105 -11.29 15.08 3.14
CA ARG A 105 -11.65 15.58 4.47
C ARG A 105 -11.67 14.48 5.53
N ARG A 106 -12.16 13.28 5.17
CA ARG A 106 -12.17 12.12 6.07
C ARG A 106 -10.74 11.67 6.37
N PHE A 107 -9.87 11.58 5.38
CA PHE A 107 -8.49 11.20 5.60
C PHE A 107 -7.77 12.19 6.52
N GLU A 108 -7.99 13.49 6.36
CA GLU A 108 -7.46 14.49 7.30
C GLU A 108 -7.91 14.23 8.75
N THR A 109 -9.16 13.82 8.94
CA THR A 109 -9.72 13.47 10.26
C THR A 109 -9.13 12.16 10.80
N LEU A 110 -8.78 11.22 9.93
CA LEU A 110 -8.20 9.93 10.30
C LEU A 110 -6.71 10.03 10.67
N LEU A 111 -5.97 11.01 10.13
CA LEU A 111 -4.51 11.12 10.27
C LEU A 111 -4.00 11.03 11.72
N PRO A 112 -4.58 11.73 12.72
CA PRO A 112 -4.11 11.64 14.11
C PRO A 112 -4.28 10.25 14.73
N GLY A 113 -5.20 9.43 14.20
CA GLY A 113 -5.52 8.09 14.69
C GLY A 113 -4.89 6.96 13.88
N LEU A 114 -4.11 7.26 12.84
CA LEU A 114 -3.38 6.22 12.11
C LEU A 114 -2.27 5.64 12.99
N PRO A 115 -2.12 4.30 13.06
CA PRO A 115 -1.04 3.67 13.81
C PRO A 115 0.35 4.14 13.38
N ASP A 116 1.06 4.82 14.28
CA ASP A 116 2.50 5.07 14.12
C ASP A 116 3.25 3.77 14.44
N LEU A 117 3.88 3.21 13.42
CA LEU A 117 4.62 1.96 13.49
C LEU A 117 6.13 2.20 13.60
N GLY A 118 6.58 3.40 13.94
CA GLY A 118 8.00 3.79 13.89
C GLY A 118 8.37 4.55 12.61
N GLY A 119 7.37 5.10 11.93
CA GLY A 119 7.53 5.95 10.76
C GLY A 119 8.31 5.29 9.62
N ALA A 120 9.24 6.05 9.03
CA ALA A 120 10.06 5.57 7.92
C ALA A 120 10.98 4.39 8.30
N THR A 121 11.13 4.10 9.60
CA THR A 121 11.95 2.99 10.07
C THR A 121 11.18 1.67 10.22
N ASN A 122 9.94 1.60 9.78
CA ASN A 122 9.19 0.35 9.72
C ASN A 122 8.72 0.07 8.29
N ARG A 123 9.09 -1.11 7.77
CA ARG A 123 8.71 -1.57 6.42
C ARG A 123 7.20 -1.54 6.18
N ASN A 124 6.39 -1.64 7.22
CA ASN A 124 4.94 -1.73 7.10
C ASN A 124 4.22 -0.39 7.21
N GLN A 125 4.90 0.68 7.63
CA GLN A 125 4.29 2.01 7.76
C GLN A 125 3.56 2.48 6.49
N PRO A 126 4.10 2.29 5.27
CA PRO A 126 3.40 2.71 4.05
C PRO A 126 2.07 1.99 3.84
N PHE A 127 1.93 0.73 4.30
CA PHE A 127 0.69 -0.03 4.14
C PHE A 127 -0.42 0.46 5.06
N ILE A 128 -0.09 1.00 6.24
CA ILE A 128 -1.08 1.70 7.10
C ILE A 128 -1.56 2.99 6.43
N THR A 129 -0.67 3.74 5.79
CA THR A 129 -1.07 4.94 5.04
C THR A 129 -2.03 4.61 3.91
N MET A 130 -1.71 3.57 3.11
CA MET A 130 -2.61 3.09 2.05
C MET A 130 -3.93 2.55 2.61
N ALA A 131 -3.92 1.90 3.78
CA ALA A 131 -5.14 1.49 4.46
C ALA A 131 -5.99 2.70 4.88
N GLY A 132 -5.37 3.78 5.39
CA GLY A 132 -6.06 5.04 5.70
C GLY A 132 -6.74 5.67 4.48
N TRP A 133 -6.05 5.69 3.34
CA TRP A 133 -6.62 6.14 2.07
C TRP A 133 -7.83 5.31 1.64
N LEU A 134 -7.70 3.98 1.70
CA LEU A 134 -8.79 3.08 1.34
C LEU A 134 -9.97 3.20 2.29
N THR A 135 -9.76 3.38 3.59
CA THR A 135 -10.83 3.65 4.57
C THR A 135 -11.58 4.93 4.21
N ALA A 136 -10.87 6.03 3.95
CA ALA A 136 -11.49 7.31 3.61
C ALA A 136 -12.32 7.24 2.33
N LEU A 137 -11.77 6.60 1.28
CA LEU A 137 -12.48 6.35 0.03
C LEU A 137 -13.69 5.44 0.24
N THR A 138 -13.54 4.34 0.97
CA THR A 138 -14.62 3.38 1.23
C THR A 138 -15.78 4.05 1.95
N GLN A 139 -15.51 4.85 2.99
CA GLN A 139 -16.54 5.57 3.72
C GLN A 139 -17.27 6.60 2.84
N ALA A 140 -16.55 7.39 2.05
CA ALA A 140 -17.15 8.36 1.14
C ALA A 140 -17.97 7.70 0.02
N MET A 141 -17.46 6.62 -0.56
CA MET A 141 -18.13 5.85 -1.61
C MET A 141 -19.39 5.16 -1.09
N ARG A 142 -19.37 4.63 0.13
CA ARG A 142 -20.53 3.97 0.76
C ARG A 142 -21.72 4.91 0.89
N GLU A 143 -21.48 6.18 1.19
CA GLU A 143 -22.55 7.21 1.27
C GLU A 143 -23.21 7.50 -0.08
N LYS A 144 -22.55 7.13 -1.20
CA LYS A 144 -23.12 7.23 -2.55
C LYS A 144 -23.67 5.88 -3.05
N GLY A 145 -23.80 4.88 -2.17
CA GLY A 145 -24.34 3.56 -2.51
C GLY A 145 -23.35 2.62 -3.20
N LEU A 146 -22.05 2.95 -3.24
CA LEU A 146 -21.01 2.09 -3.80
C LEU A 146 -20.54 1.08 -2.76
N ALA A 147 -20.30 -0.16 -3.18
CA ALA A 147 -19.91 -1.25 -2.28
C ALA A 147 -18.42 -1.22 -1.96
N ALA A 148 -18.00 -1.93 -0.90
CA ALA A 148 -16.58 -2.08 -0.57
C ALA A 148 -15.76 -2.73 -1.70
N LYS A 149 -16.39 -3.61 -2.50
CA LYS A 149 -15.80 -4.16 -3.73
C LYS A 149 -15.41 -3.06 -4.72
N ASP A 150 -16.22 -2.01 -4.84
CA ASP A 150 -15.94 -0.89 -5.75
C ASP A 150 -14.75 -0.06 -5.25
N ALA A 151 -14.68 0.21 -3.94
CA ALA A 151 -13.55 0.90 -3.33
C ALA A 151 -12.24 0.09 -3.47
N GLY A 152 -12.32 -1.21 -3.23
CA GLY A 152 -11.23 -2.15 -3.45
C GLY A 152 -10.78 -2.18 -4.91
N ARG A 153 -11.74 -2.17 -5.86
CA ARG A 153 -11.45 -2.16 -7.30
C ARG A 153 -10.79 -0.87 -7.73
N LEU A 154 -11.27 0.27 -7.22
CA LEU A 154 -10.68 1.58 -7.46
C LEU A 154 -9.21 1.57 -7.04
N LEU A 155 -8.89 1.15 -5.80
CA LEU A 155 -7.51 1.08 -5.34
C LEU A 155 -6.66 0.14 -6.23
N TYR A 156 -7.19 -1.04 -6.55
CA TYR A 156 -6.50 -2.02 -7.39
C TYR A 156 -6.16 -1.46 -8.79
N ASP A 157 -7.11 -0.78 -9.44
CA ASP A 157 -6.90 -0.19 -10.76
C ASP A 157 -5.91 1.00 -10.72
N LEU A 158 -5.97 1.85 -9.68
CA LEU A 158 -4.98 2.91 -9.48
C LEU A 158 -3.58 2.33 -9.28
N TYR A 159 -3.45 1.32 -8.41
CA TYR A 159 -2.16 0.69 -8.15
C TYR A 159 -1.60 -0.05 -9.36
N ALA A 160 -2.47 -0.65 -10.19
CA ALA A 160 -2.06 -1.23 -11.46
C ALA A 160 -1.52 -0.17 -12.42
N ALA A 161 -2.15 1.01 -12.48
CA ALA A 161 -1.67 2.13 -13.29
C ALA A 161 -0.31 2.66 -12.80
N ASP A 162 -0.09 2.72 -11.48
CA ASP A 162 1.20 3.12 -10.91
C ASP A 162 2.31 2.13 -11.28
N TRP A 163 2.06 0.83 -11.17
CA TRP A 163 3.02 -0.19 -11.60
C TRP A 163 3.30 -0.15 -13.10
N ALA A 164 2.28 0.12 -13.93
CA ALA A 164 2.45 0.27 -15.37
C ALA A 164 3.27 1.52 -15.75
N ALA A 165 3.29 2.54 -14.91
CA ALA A 165 4.10 3.75 -15.11
C ALA A 165 5.58 3.56 -14.74
N ILE A 166 5.92 2.51 -13.97
CA ILE A 166 7.30 2.20 -13.59
C ILE A 166 7.98 1.46 -14.75
N PRO A 167 9.18 1.89 -15.20
CA PRO A 167 9.94 1.16 -16.22
C PRO A 167 10.18 -0.30 -15.81
N PRO A 168 9.94 -1.29 -16.69
CA PRO A 168 10.05 -2.70 -16.32
C PRO A 168 11.40 -3.09 -15.70
N GLN A 169 12.51 -2.54 -16.21
CA GLN A 169 13.85 -2.82 -15.68
C GLN A 169 13.99 -2.31 -14.24
N ARG A 170 13.38 -1.17 -13.92
CA ARG A 170 13.38 -0.61 -12.56
C ARG A 170 12.52 -1.47 -11.62
N ALA A 171 11.33 -1.89 -12.07
CA ALA A 171 10.47 -2.77 -11.27
C ALA A 171 11.17 -4.12 -11.00
N GLN A 172 11.80 -4.71 -12.01
CA GLN A 172 12.57 -5.95 -11.89
C GLN A 172 13.78 -5.80 -10.96
N ALA A 173 14.50 -4.68 -11.02
CA ALA A 173 15.60 -4.41 -10.09
C ALA A 173 15.10 -4.33 -8.63
N MET A 174 13.94 -3.71 -8.39
CA MET A 174 13.31 -3.70 -7.06
C MET A 174 12.95 -5.13 -6.61
N GLY A 175 12.42 -5.95 -7.51
CA GLY A 175 12.09 -7.34 -7.22
C GLY A 175 13.32 -8.21 -6.94
N ALA A 176 14.39 -8.07 -7.72
CA ALA A 176 15.63 -8.80 -7.51
C ALA A 176 16.25 -8.49 -6.14
N ALA A 177 16.14 -7.25 -5.67
CA ALA A 177 16.69 -6.84 -4.38
C ALA A 177 16.07 -7.60 -3.20
N LEU A 178 14.79 -8.01 -3.27
CA LEU A 178 14.14 -8.85 -2.27
C LEU A 178 14.91 -10.15 -1.98
N PHE A 179 15.52 -10.75 -3.00
CA PHE A 179 16.23 -12.01 -2.88
C PHE A 179 17.69 -11.83 -2.43
N SER A 180 18.17 -10.61 -2.27
CA SER A 180 19.53 -10.36 -1.80
C SER A 180 19.74 -10.86 -0.36
N PRO A 181 20.96 -11.33 0.01
CA PRO A 181 21.25 -11.74 1.38
C PRO A 181 20.96 -10.64 2.41
N ALA A 182 21.21 -9.37 2.07
CA ALA A 182 20.93 -8.24 2.95
C ALA A 182 19.43 -8.07 3.21
N SER A 183 18.59 -8.13 2.18
CA SER A 183 17.13 -8.03 2.33
C SER A 183 16.55 -9.22 3.10
N GLN A 184 17.06 -10.43 2.90
CA GLN A 184 16.65 -11.59 3.68
C GLN A 184 17.06 -11.49 5.15
N ALA A 185 18.28 -11.01 5.43
CA ALA A 185 18.74 -10.77 6.80
C ALA A 185 17.88 -9.70 7.49
N ALA A 186 17.59 -8.58 6.82
CA ALA A 186 16.72 -7.52 7.34
C ALA A 186 15.28 -8.01 7.58
N LEU A 187 14.73 -8.84 6.69
CA LEU A 187 13.41 -9.44 6.87
C LEU A 187 13.40 -10.41 8.06
N LYS A 188 14.45 -11.20 8.25
CA LYS A 188 14.60 -12.08 9.41
C LYS A 188 14.67 -11.29 10.72
N GLU A 189 15.48 -10.25 10.78
CA GLU A 189 15.60 -9.37 11.94
C GLU A 189 14.26 -8.69 12.26
N TRP A 190 13.58 -8.14 11.24
CA TRP A 190 12.25 -7.57 11.41
C TRP A 190 11.25 -8.62 11.94
N ALA A 191 11.26 -9.84 11.41
CA ALA A 191 10.37 -10.90 11.86
C ALA A 191 10.62 -11.25 13.34
N GLU A 192 11.88 -11.40 13.76
CA GLU A 192 12.25 -11.63 15.16
C GLU A 192 11.82 -10.47 16.08
N LEU A 193 11.99 -9.22 15.64
CA LEU A 193 11.55 -8.05 16.39
C LEU A 193 10.02 -7.99 16.51
N SER A 194 9.29 -8.32 15.44
CA SER A 194 7.82 -8.28 15.41
C SER A 194 7.18 -9.21 16.45
N GLN A 195 7.84 -10.31 16.81
CA GLN A 195 7.37 -11.25 17.85
C GLN A 195 7.23 -10.60 19.23
N LYS A 196 7.98 -9.52 19.49
CA LYS A 196 7.90 -8.75 20.74
C LYS A 196 6.64 -7.89 20.83
N ARG A 197 5.89 -7.71 19.73
CA ARG A 197 4.62 -6.96 19.68
C ARG A 197 4.70 -5.57 20.29
N LEU A 198 5.82 -4.88 20.07
CA LEU A 198 6.08 -3.56 20.64
C LEU A 198 5.10 -2.49 20.14
N LEU A 199 4.53 -2.72 18.94
CA LEU A 199 3.62 -1.81 18.25
C LEU A 199 2.30 -2.55 17.98
N PRO A 200 1.25 -2.33 18.77
CA PRO A 200 0.01 -3.12 18.67
C PRO A 200 -0.67 -3.08 17.29
N GLY A 201 -0.51 -1.98 16.56
CA GLY A 201 -1.04 -1.77 15.21
C GLY A 201 -0.21 -2.40 14.09
N ASP A 202 0.97 -2.96 14.38
CA ASP A 202 1.85 -3.56 13.37
C ASP A 202 1.45 -5.01 13.04
N TRP A 203 2.10 -5.54 12.01
CA TRP A 203 2.11 -6.94 11.64
C TRP A 203 3.04 -7.72 12.56
N VAL A 204 2.71 -8.99 12.76
CA VAL A 204 3.60 -9.97 13.38
C VAL A 204 3.91 -11.02 12.33
N GLY A 205 5.20 -11.26 12.08
CA GLY A 205 5.63 -12.14 11.01
C GLY A 205 6.69 -13.15 11.44
N LYS A 206 6.77 -14.23 10.67
CA LYS A 206 7.80 -15.27 10.76
C LYS A 206 8.54 -15.37 9.43
N PHE A 207 9.85 -15.22 9.46
CA PHE A 207 10.69 -15.45 8.29
C PHE A 207 10.79 -16.95 7.97
N LEU A 208 10.75 -17.29 6.68
CA LEU A 208 10.93 -18.65 6.19
C LEU A 208 12.02 -18.66 5.11
N PRO A 209 13.16 -19.32 5.34
CA PRO A 209 14.15 -19.51 4.28
C PRO A 209 13.52 -20.36 3.16
N GLY A 210 13.94 -20.10 1.91
CA GLY A 210 13.55 -20.93 0.77
C GLY A 210 13.88 -22.41 1.00
N ASP A 211 13.03 -23.29 0.49
CA ASP A 211 13.20 -24.75 0.60
C ASP A 211 14.06 -25.34 -0.54
N GLY A 212 14.57 -24.48 -1.43
CA GLY A 212 15.35 -24.86 -2.62
C GLY A 212 14.53 -25.55 -3.70
N LYS A 213 13.20 -25.62 -3.55
CA LYS A 213 12.29 -26.34 -4.45
C LYS A 213 11.06 -25.49 -4.78
N SER A 214 10.12 -25.37 -3.84
CA SER A 214 8.82 -24.74 -4.05
C SER A 214 8.83 -23.22 -3.94
N PHE A 215 9.77 -22.65 -3.17
CA PHE A 215 9.96 -21.20 -3.07
C PHE A 215 11.40 -20.85 -2.66
N ASP A 216 11.84 -19.65 -3.03
CA ASP A 216 13.21 -19.17 -2.77
C ASP A 216 13.25 -18.25 -1.54
N LEU A 217 12.12 -17.64 -1.19
CA LEU A 217 11.94 -16.81 0.00
C LEU A 217 10.48 -16.88 0.47
N GLY A 218 10.25 -16.96 1.78
CA GLY A 218 8.91 -16.88 2.33
C GLY A 218 8.84 -16.11 3.65
N TYR A 219 7.62 -15.74 4.01
CA TYR A 219 7.29 -15.32 5.36
C TYR A 219 5.79 -15.52 5.62
N ASP A 220 5.45 -15.75 6.87
CA ASP A 220 4.06 -15.82 7.32
C ASP A 220 3.74 -14.60 8.16
N TYR A 221 2.65 -13.90 7.87
CA TYR A 221 2.07 -12.98 8.85
C TYR A 221 1.07 -13.74 9.72
N THR A 222 1.24 -13.71 11.03
CA THR A 222 0.29 -14.25 12.02
C THR A 222 -0.62 -13.16 12.59
N GLU A 223 -0.26 -11.89 12.41
CA GLU A 223 -1.12 -10.74 12.69
C GLU A 223 -0.95 -9.70 11.57
N CYS A 224 -2.03 -9.00 11.20
CA CYS A 224 -2.03 -8.05 10.09
C CYS A 224 -2.49 -6.65 10.55
N GLY A 225 -1.60 -5.67 10.46
CA GLY A 225 -1.88 -4.28 10.83
C GLY A 225 -3.02 -3.66 10.02
N ALA A 226 -3.10 -3.94 8.72
CA ALA A 226 -4.20 -3.47 7.87
C ALA A 226 -5.55 -4.06 8.27
N VAL A 227 -5.63 -5.36 8.58
CA VAL A 227 -6.88 -6.00 9.03
C VAL A 227 -7.32 -5.42 10.38
N LYS A 228 -6.39 -5.28 11.34
CA LYS A 228 -6.66 -4.62 12.63
C LYS A 228 -7.21 -3.20 12.42
N TYR A 229 -6.56 -2.43 11.55
CA TYR A 229 -6.96 -1.06 11.24
C TYR A 229 -8.34 -1.00 10.60
N PHE A 230 -8.60 -1.77 9.54
CA PHE A 230 -9.91 -1.77 8.87
C PHE A 230 -11.05 -2.22 9.80
N LYS A 231 -10.80 -3.19 10.70
CA LYS A 231 -11.76 -3.59 11.72
C LYS A 231 -12.06 -2.45 12.69
N ALA A 232 -11.03 -1.76 13.19
CA ALA A 232 -11.20 -0.61 14.07
C ALA A 232 -11.96 0.56 13.41
N GLN A 233 -11.84 0.71 12.08
CA GLN A 233 -12.51 1.75 11.31
C GLN A 233 -13.91 1.36 10.78
N GLY A 234 -14.41 0.16 11.08
CA GLY A 234 -15.73 -0.29 10.63
C GLY A 234 -15.84 -0.54 9.11
N VAL A 235 -14.73 -0.92 8.48
CA VAL A 235 -14.61 -1.20 7.04
C VAL A 235 -13.88 -2.52 6.77
N ALA A 236 -13.98 -3.49 7.69
CA ALA A 236 -13.25 -4.77 7.63
C ALA A 236 -13.45 -5.53 6.31
N GLU A 237 -14.60 -5.39 5.68
CA GLU A 237 -14.95 -6.02 4.42
C GLU A 237 -14.08 -5.57 3.23
N VAL A 238 -13.33 -4.46 3.35
CA VAL A 238 -12.43 -3.99 2.30
C VAL A 238 -11.07 -4.71 2.32
N ALA A 239 -10.72 -5.36 3.44
CA ALA A 239 -9.41 -5.95 3.66
C ALA A 239 -9.03 -7.02 2.60
N PRO A 240 -9.91 -7.94 2.17
CA PRO A 240 -9.58 -8.90 1.11
C PRO A 240 -9.15 -8.23 -0.20
N TYR A 241 -9.81 -7.13 -0.58
CA TYR A 241 -9.48 -6.38 -1.79
C TYR A 241 -8.15 -5.64 -1.67
N PHE A 242 -7.84 -5.09 -0.48
CA PHE A 242 -6.55 -4.47 -0.19
C PHE A 242 -5.39 -5.46 -0.43
N CYS A 243 -5.55 -6.72 -0.02
CA CYS A 243 -4.54 -7.77 -0.15
C CYS A 243 -4.26 -8.21 -1.60
N LEU A 244 -5.09 -7.83 -2.57
CA LEU A 244 -4.87 -8.16 -3.99
C LEU A 244 -3.73 -7.37 -4.61
N ASN A 245 -3.41 -6.20 -4.04
CA ASN A 245 -2.33 -5.33 -4.50
C ASN A 245 -0.95 -6.00 -4.44
N ASP A 246 -0.77 -6.98 -3.54
CA ASP A 246 0.47 -7.75 -3.42
C ASP A 246 0.81 -8.49 -4.72
N PHE A 247 -0.21 -8.99 -5.43
CA PHE A 247 -0.01 -9.72 -6.69
C PHE A 247 0.32 -8.78 -7.85
N LEU A 248 -0.23 -7.56 -7.88
CA LEU A 248 0.15 -6.53 -8.85
C LEU A 248 1.62 -6.15 -8.69
N ALA A 249 2.03 -5.86 -7.45
CA ALA A 249 3.41 -5.54 -7.13
C ALA A 249 4.35 -6.68 -7.51
N SER A 250 4.01 -7.91 -7.11
CA SER A 250 4.86 -9.07 -7.41
C SER A 250 4.99 -9.35 -8.90
N ARG A 251 3.90 -9.17 -9.68
CA ARG A 251 3.90 -9.35 -11.13
C ARG A 251 4.80 -8.34 -11.81
N ALA A 252 4.67 -7.06 -11.45
CA ALA A 252 5.48 -5.99 -12.02
C ALA A 252 6.97 -6.16 -11.64
N GLN A 253 7.25 -6.59 -10.41
CA GLN A 253 8.60 -6.79 -9.90
C GLN A 253 9.24 -8.12 -10.34
N GLY A 254 8.46 -9.08 -10.83
CA GLY A 254 8.95 -10.43 -11.17
C GLY A 254 9.34 -11.26 -9.95
N THR A 255 8.79 -10.99 -8.76
CA THR A 255 9.12 -11.73 -7.53
C THR A 255 8.39 -13.08 -7.41
N GLY A 256 7.40 -13.31 -8.28
CA GLY A 256 6.71 -14.59 -8.40
C GLY A 256 5.98 -15.01 -7.14
N LEU A 257 5.25 -14.11 -6.49
CA LEU A 257 4.42 -14.39 -5.31
C LEU A 257 3.34 -15.43 -5.63
N SER A 258 3.15 -16.34 -4.67
CA SER A 258 1.94 -17.14 -4.54
C SER A 258 1.57 -17.21 -3.05
N ARG A 259 0.28 -17.18 -2.76
CA ARG A 259 -0.30 -17.20 -1.42
C ARG A 259 -1.54 -18.08 -1.43
N GLN A 260 -1.67 -19.01 -0.47
CA GLN A 260 -2.83 -19.90 -0.34
C GLN A 260 -3.76 -19.46 0.79
N HIS A 261 -3.21 -18.92 1.86
CA HIS A 261 -3.90 -18.48 3.06
C HIS A 261 -3.77 -16.97 3.23
N THR A 262 -4.86 -16.30 3.61
CA THR A 262 -4.90 -14.85 3.83
C THR A 262 -5.75 -14.51 5.05
N ILE A 263 -5.18 -13.84 6.05
CA ILE A 263 -5.90 -13.39 7.27
C ILE A 263 -7.17 -12.60 6.92
N ALA A 264 -7.11 -11.72 5.91
CA ALA A 264 -8.26 -10.94 5.50
C ALA A 264 -9.43 -11.79 4.97
N GLN A 265 -9.17 -13.02 4.51
CA GLN A 265 -10.16 -14.00 4.05
C GLN A 265 -10.62 -14.95 5.20
N GLY A 266 -10.11 -14.75 6.42
CA GLY A 266 -10.48 -15.55 7.59
C GLY A 266 -9.50 -16.67 7.95
N ASP A 267 -8.38 -16.80 7.24
CA ASP A 267 -7.35 -17.77 7.60
C ASP A 267 -6.55 -17.36 8.85
N ALA A 268 -5.86 -18.33 9.47
CA ALA A 268 -5.02 -18.10 10.64
C ALA A 268 -3.75 -17.28 10.34
N LEU A 269 -3.31 -17.23 9.08
CA LEU A 269 -2.10 -16.52 8.65
C LEU A 269 -2.17 -16.10 7.18
N CYS A 270 -1.27 -15.20 6.77
CA CYS A 270 -0.96 -14.95 5.36
C CYS A 270 0.36 -15.65 4.98
N ASP A 271 0.35 -16.57 4.02
CA ASP A 271 1.54 -17.35 3.63
C ASP A 271 2.22 -16.82 2.35
N PHE A 272 3.05 -15.79 2.49
CA PHE A 272 3.78 -15.26 1.36
C PHE A 272 4.90 -16.23 0.94
N ARG A 273 4.81 -16.75 -0.28
CA ARG A 273 5.85 -17.58 -0.91
C ARG A 273 6.31 -16.90 -2.18
N TYR A 274 7.59 -16.62 -2.32
CA TYR A 274 8.19 -15.99 -3.49
C TYR A 274 9.13 -16.96 -4.20
N LYS A 275 9.07 -16.99 -5.53
CA LYS A 275 9.96 -17.82 -6.35
C LYS A 275 10.39 -17.04 -7.58
N GLN A 276 11.69 -16.84 -7.74
CA GLN A 276 12.26 -16.15 -8.90
C GLN A 276 11.88 -16.89 -10.18
N GLY A 277 11.44 -16.13 -11.19
CA GLY A 277 11.00 -16.67 -12.48
C GLY A 277 9.63 -17.34 -12.45
N ARG A 278 8.95 -17.47 -11.30
CA ARG A 278 7.57 -17.97 -11.27
C ARG A 278 6.61 -16.90 -11.78
N ALA A 279 5.75 -17.26 -12.73
CA ALA A 279 4.66 -16.40 -13.14
C ALA A 279 3.66 -16.22 -11.99
N VAL A 280 3.29 -14.96 -11.70
CA VAL A 280 2.21 -14.66 -10.77
C VAL A 280 0.90 -14.97 -11.50
N THR A 281 0.12 -15.94 -11.04
CA THR A 281 -1.18 -16.29 -11.67
C THR A 281 -2.36 -15.71 -10.90
N GLN A 282 -2.13 -15.27 -9.68
CA GLN A 282 -3.16 -14.72 -8.80
C GLN A 282 -3.41 -13.24 -9.11
N ASP A 283 -4.68 -12.82 -9.11
CA ASP A 283 -5.12 -11.46 -9.40
C ASP A 283 -6.56 -11.20 -8.89
N TRP A 284 -7.12 -10.05 -9.27
CA TRP A 284 -8.52 -9.71 -9.00
C TRP A 284 -9.51 -10.81 -9.42
N ASN A 285 -9.34 -11.42 -10.60
CA ASN A 285 -10.30 -12.38 -11.13
C ASN A 285 -10.14 -13.78 -10.51
N SER A 286 -8.93 -14.18 -10.12
CA SER A 286 -8.71 -15.49 -9.50
C SER A 286 -9.06 -15.51 -8.01
N GLU A 287 -8.86 -14.39 -7.31
CA GLU A 287 -8.98 -14.33 -5.85
C GLU A 287 -10.32 -13.77 -5.39
N VAL A 288 -10.93 -12.81 -6.09
CA VAL A 288 -12.24 -12.24 -5.68
C VAL A 288 -13.35 -13.29 -5.61
N PRO A 289 -13.46 -14.27 -6.53
CA PRO A 289 -14.44 -15.36 -6.39
C PRO A 289 -14.29 -16.17 -5.09
N ARG A 290 -13.14 -16.10 -4.40
CA ARG A 290 -12.91 -16.77 -3.12
C ARG A 290 -13.36 -15.96 -1.90
N PHE A 291 -13.72 -14.69 -2.07
CA PHE A 291 -14.17 -13.83 -0.98
C PHE A 291 -15.60 -14.16 -0.54
N GLU A 292 -16.35 -14.92 -1.34
CA GLU A 292 -17.67 -15.43 -0.99
C GLU A 292 -17.53 -16.65 -0.06
N GLY A 293 -17.26 -16.41 1.23
CA GLY A 293 -17.08 -17.48 2.19
C GLY A 293 -16.72 -17.01 3.60
N LYS A 294 -17.73 -16.96 4.47
CA LYS A 294 -17.71 -16.58 5.90
C LYS A 294 -17.36 -15.11 6.20
N LYS A 295 -18.32 -14.39 6.79
CA LYS A 295 -18.10 -13.10 7.45
C LYS A 295 -16.89 -13.22 8.40
N PRO A 296 -15.93 -12.28 8.36
CA PRO A 296 -14.91 -12.21 9.39
C PRO A 296 -15.59 -12.03 10.76
N ALA A 297 -15.14 -12.82 11.74
CA ALA A 297 -15.63 -12.78 13.12
C ALA A 297 -15.33 -11.43 13.82
#